data_AF-Q3IK21-F1
#
_entry.id   AF-Q3IK21-F1
#
_cell.length_a   1.000
_cell.length_b   1.000
_cell.length_c   1.000
_cell.angle_alpha   90.00
_cell.angle_beta   90.00
_cell.angle_gamma   90.00
#
_symmetry.space_group_name_H-M   'P 1'
#
loop_
_entity.id
_entity.type
_entity.pdbx_description
1 polymer ?
#
loop_
_entity_poly.entity_id
_entity_poly.type
_entity_poly.pdbx_seq_one_letter_code
_entity_poly.pdbx_strand_id
1 'polypeptide(L)'
;MNITKDENALLEELLNQTTSVSIEKCREVLIELLNSKALPAQLLLGPIELLKNSKPETFDLYHFDDVIPEISNKETDWEENNYFYHYIALLKSNFSYERYENLIRVKASLERDGVKGFGIKDNIIEKNTTKTFLQEEKIMKQLPDSYFPPENLKESVSKGNIVYIRSAILALLSNNNVQWSGLDNAVIWTRNQCNSLFDAHIEANYAKAINPNNSAWTTDYYFEQEVYLNANFSEIRWLHLVEVRKSLAAKNLKGFVRNITKHSTMPENSNEPTRNSRSTPVNQQHSSKNADPDKLKIMLKIGGAIAILAALILAMLGEK
;
A
#
# COMPACT_ATOMS: atom_id res chain seq x y z
N MET A 1 -24.87 11.35 -6.83
CA MET A 1 -24.79 11.85 -5.44
C MET A 1 -23.55 12.72 -5.33
N ASN A 2 -23.64 13.94 -4.79
CA ASN A 2 -22.49 14.86 -4.70
C ASN A 2 -21.79 14.61 -3.36
N ILE A 3 -20.66 13.90 -3.41
CA ILE A 3 -20.05 13.15 -2.29
C ILE A 3 -19.60 14.05 -1.12
N THR A 4 -19.39 15.35 -1.30
CA THR A 4 -18.86 16.20 -0.23
C THR A 4 -19.84 16.51 0.93
N LYS A 5 -21.15 16.32 0.76
CA LYS A 5 -22.13 16.43 1.87
C LYS A 5 -22.42 15.08 2.54
N ASP A 6 -21.93 13.98 1.95
CA ASP A 6 -22.30 12.61 2.30
C ASP A 6 -21.19 11.87 3.04
N GLU A 7 -19.92 12.22 2.78
CA GLU A 7 -18.76 11.56 3.41
C GLU A 7 -18.79 11.61 4.94
N ASN A 8 -19.15 12.77 5.51
CA ASN A 8 -19.25 12.91 6.97
C ASN A 8 -20.46 12.15 7.52
N ALA A 9 -21.58 12.11 6.80
CA ALA A 9 -22.76 11.36 7.23
C ALA A 9 -22.49 9.85 7.21
N LEU A 10 -21.83 9.35 6.16
CA LEU A 10 -21.40 7.95 6.04
C LEU A 10 -20.34 7.58 7.08
N LEU A 11 -19.37 8.46 7.34
CA LEU A 11 -18.37 8.25 8.38
C LEU A 11 -19.03 8.16 9.77
N GLU A 12 -19.92 9.11 10.09
CA GLU A 12 -20.70 9.07 11.34
C GLU A 12 -21.60 7.84 11.41
N GLU A 13 -22.22 7.42 10.30
CA GLU A 13 -23.00 6.18 10.23
C GLU A 13 -22.12 4.97 10.59
N LEU A 14 -20.95 4.83 9.96
CA LEU A 14 -20.03 3.72 10.21
C LEU A 14 -19.45 3.71 11.64
N LEU A 15 -19.19 4.89 12.21
CA LEU A 15 -18.67 5.01 13.58
C LEU A 15 -19.75 4.79 14.66
N ASN A 16 -21.01 5.17 14.38
CA ASN A 16 -22.11 5.08 15.35
C ASN A 16 -22.88 3.75 15.28
N GLN A 17 -22.62 2.90 14.29
CA GLN A 17 -23.26 1.58 14.19
C GLN A 17 -22.93 0.71 15.42
N THR A 18 -23.98 0.39 16.20
CA THR A 18 -23.91 -0.54 17.34
C THR A 18 -24.07 -2.01 16.92
N THR A 19 -24.36 -2.25 15.64
CA THR A 19 -24.54 -3.56 14.99
C THR A 19 -23.53 -3.72 13.84
N SER A 20 -23.18 -4.97 13.51
CA SER A 20 -22.26 -5.27 12.40
C SER A 20 -22.77 -4.72 11.06
N VAL A 21 -21.91 -4.03 10.31
CA VAL A 21 -22.17 -3.60 8.92
C VAL A 21 -22.50 -4.85 8.08
N SER A 22 -23.57 -4.80 7.27
CA SER A 22 -23.91 -5.91 6.37
C SER A 22 -22.89 -6.06 5.24
N ILE A 23 -22.76 -7.26 4.68
CA ILE A 23 -21.86 -7.52 3.56
C ILE A 23 -22.24 -6.64 2.35
N GLU A 24 -23.54 -6.48 2.07
CA GLU A 24 -24.03 -5.66 0.97
C GLU A 24 -23.65 -4.19 1.14
N LYS A 25 -23.82 -3.65 2.35
CA LYS A 25 -23.43 -2.26 2.65
C LYS A 25 -21.91 -2.09 2.53
N CYS A 26 -21.12 -3.08 2.97
CA CYS A 26 -19.67 -3.07 2.78
C CYS A 26 -19.29 -3.03 1.30
N ARG A 27 -19.91 -3.87 0.46
CA ARG A 27 -19.69 -3.90 -1.00
C ARG A 27 -20.05 -2.56 -1.64
N GLU A 28 -21.17 -1.95 -1.25
CA GLU A 28 -21.58 -0.62 -1.73
C GLU A 28 -20.54 0.45 -1.40
N VAL A 29 -20.09 0.53 -0.14
CA VAL A 29 -19.08 1.50 0.29
C VAL A 29 -17.76 1.28 -0.47
N LEU A 30 -17.33 0.03 -0.65
CA LEU A 30 -16.13 -0.29 -1.43
C LEU A 30 -16.26 0.20 -2.89
N ILE A 31 -17.41 0.00 -3.55
CA ILE A 31 -17.66 0.52 -4.90
C ILE A 31 -17.59 2.06 -4.93
N GLU A 32 -18.14 2.72 -3.92
CA GLU A 32 -18.06 4.18 -3.80
C GLU A 32 -16.61 4.67 -3.63
N LEU A 33 -15.82 3.98 -2.81
CA LEU A 33 -14.40 4.30 -2.61
C LEU A 33 -13.58 4.09 -3.88
N LEU A 34 -13.87 3.06 -4.69
CA LEU A 34 -13.28 2.91 -6.03
C LEU A 34 -13.60 4.09 -6.97
N ASN A 35 -14.81 4.63 -6.89
CA ASN A 35 -15.22 5.78 -7.71
C ASN A 35 -14.74 7.13 -7.15
N SER A 36 -14.14 7.16 -5.95
CA SER A 36 -13.69 8.39 -5.33
C SER A 36 -12.49 8.98 -6.06
N LYS A 37 -12.63 10.25 -6.46
CA LYS A 37 -11.55 11.07 -7.03
C LYS A 37 -10.58 11.61 -5.98
N ALA A 38 -10.97 11.54 -4.71
CA ALA A 38 -10.20 12.08 -3.59
C ALA A 38 -9.30 11.01 -2.93
N LEU A 39 -9.56 9.73 -3.20
CA LEU A 39 -8.85 8.60 -2.62
C LEU A 39 -7.94 7.95 -3.66
N PRO A 40 -6.60 8.02 -3.54
CA PRO A 40 -5.70 7.31 -4.44
C PRO A 40 -5.92 5.80 -4.45
N ALA A 41 -5.79 5.16 -5.62
CA ALA A 41 -6.02 3.71 -5.78
C ALA A 41 -5.16 2.86 -4.83
N GLN A 42 -3.91 3.26 -4.64
CA GLN A 42 -2.93 2.56 -3.80
C GLN A 42 -3.37 2.40 -2.34
N LEU A 43 -4.20 3.32 -1.82
CA LEU A 43 -4.71 3.24 -0.44
C LEU A 43 -5.76 2.14 -0.25
N LEU A 44 -6.35 1.62 -1.33
CA LEU A 44 -7.38 0.58 -1.25
C LEU A 44 -6.80 -0.82 -1.04
N LEU A 45 -5.58 -1.09 -1.51
CA LEU A 45 -5.04 -2.45 -1.58
C LEU A 45 -4.89 -3.12 -0.20
N GLY A 46 -4.23 -2.46 0.75
CA GLY A 46 -4.03 -3.03 2.09
C GLY A 46 -5.36 -3.35 2.81
N PRO A 47 -6.32 -2.40 2.84
CA PRO A 47 -7.65 -2.64 3.39
C PRO A 47 -8.43 -3.78 2.73
N ILE A 48 -8.39 -3.95 1.40
CA ILE A 48 -9.10 -5.07 0.77
C ILE A 48 -8.43 -6.41 1.02
N GLU A 49 -7.09 -6.47 1.10
CA GLU A 49 -6.36 -7.68 1.45
C GLU A 49 -6.72 -8.12 2.88
N LEU A 50 -6.85 -7.15 3.78
CA LEU A 50 -7.33 -7.42 5.14
C LEU A 50 -8.74 -7.98 5.12
N LEU A 51 -9.68 -7.36 4.42
CA LEU A 51 -11.05 -7.86 4.32
C LEU A 51 -11.08 -9.27 3.73
N LYS A 52 -10.29 -9.55 2.70
CA LYS A 52 -10.20 -10.88 2.10
C LYS A 52 -9.78 -11.93 3.13
N ASN A 53 -8.81 -11.59 3.97
CA ASN A 53 -8.25 -12.52 4.96
C ASN A 53 -9.15 -12.67 6.19
N SER A 54 -9.78 -11.59 6.65
CA SER A 54 -10.54 -11.57 7.90
C SER A 54 -12.04 -11.84 7.72
N LYS A 55 -12.60 -11.49 6.56
CA LYS A 55 -14.02 -11.57 6.20
C LYS A 55 -14.17 -12.04 4.74
N PRO A 56 -13.68 -13.24 4.39
CA PRO A 56 -13.68 -13.75 3.02
C PRO A 56 -15.07 -13.79 2.39
N GLU A 57 -16.14 -13.94 3.18
CA GLU A 57 -17.54 -13.89 2.75
C GLU A 57 -17.95 -12.55 2.13
N THR A 58 -17.16 -11.50 2.33
CA THR A 58 -17.33 -10.21 1.64
C THR A 58 -17.17 -10.37 0.13
N PHE A 59 -16.43 -11.37 -0.34
CA PHE A 59 -16.13 -11.58 -1.75
C PHE A 59 -16.78 -12.86 -2.28
N ASP A 60 -17.42 -12.75 -3.43
CA ASP A 60 -17.93 -13.90 -4.18
C ASP A 60 -16.75 -14.66 -4.82
N LEU A 61 -16.97 -15.94 -5.14
CA LEU A 61 -16.03 -16.67 -6.00
C LEU A 61 -15.92 -16.00 -7.36
N TYR A 62 -14.69 -15.85 -7.86
CA TYR A 62 -14.46 -15.35 -9.20
C TYR A 62 -15.06 -16.30 -10.23
N HIS A 63 -15.88 -15.75 -11.11
CA HIS A 63 -16.35 -16.43 -12.30
C HIS A 63 -16.50 -15.44 -13.46
N PHE A 64 -16.56 -15.98 -14.66
CA PHE A 64 -16.82 -15.24 -15.88
C PHE A 64 -17.65 -16.11 -16.83
N ASP A 65 -18.46 -15.44 -17.65
CA ASP A 65 -19.32 -16.03 -18.67
C ASP A 65 -19.59 -15.00 -19.78
N ASP A 66 -20.55 -15.30 -20.67
CA ASP A 66 -20.93 -14.41 -21.78
C ASP A 66 -21.51 -13.06 -21.32
N VAL A 67 -22.02 -12.97 -20.09
CA VAL A 67 -22.59 -11.75 -19.49
C VAL A 67 -21.55 -11.00 -18.65
N ILE A 68 -20.69 -11.75 -17.95
CA ILE A 68 -19.66 -11.21 -17.06
C ILE A 68 -18.28 -11.57 -17.61
N PRO A 69 -17.66 -10.72 -18.46
CA PRO A 69 -16.40 -11.04 -19.12
C PRO A 69 -15.24 -11.24 -18.12
N GLU A 70 -14.23 -11.99 -18.57
CA GLU A 70 -12.97 -12.19 -17.85
C GLU A 70 -12.25 -10.84 -17.64
N ILE A 71 -11.57 -10.66 -16.50
CA ILE A 71 -10.75 -9.46 -16.29
C ILE A 71 -9.49 -9.49 -17.16
N SER A 72 -9.12 -8.35 -17.75
CA SER A 72 -7.84 -8.21 -18.44
C SER A 72 -6.71 -7.87 -17.46
N ASN A 73 -5.57 -8.55 -17.66
CA ASN A 73 -4.31 -8.25 -16.97
C ASN A 73 -3.36 -7.38 -17.80
N LYS A 74 -3.79 -6.87 -18.97
CA LYS A 74 -2.97 -6.03 -19.84
C LYS A 74 -3.44 -4.58 -19.76
N GLU A 75 -2.51 -3.67 -19.47
CA GLU A 75 -2.85 -2.23 -19.35
C GLU A 75 -3.43 -1.65 -20.67
N THR A 76 -3.01 -2.17 -21.83
CA THR A 76 -3.55 -1.76 -23.15
C THR A 76 -5.06 -1.94 -23.27
N ASP A 77 -5.61 -2.93 -22.58
CA ASP A 77 -7.04 -3.24 -22.65
C ASP A 77 -7.84 -2.31 -21.73
N TRP A 78 -7.18 -1.60 -20.80
CA TRP A 78 -7.81 -0.69 -19.85
C TRP A 78 -8.09 0.69 -20.45
N GLU A 79 -7.37 1.07 -21.49
CA GLU A 79 -7.56 2.32 -22.23
C GLU A 79 -8.72 2.23 -23.24
N GLU A 80 -9.08 1.02 -23.67
CA GLU A 80 -10.20 0.80 -24.58
C GLU A 80 -11.55 0.97 -23.86
N ASN A 81 -12.39 1.90 -24.34
CA ASN A 81 -13.84 1.96 -24.12
C ASN A 81 -14.34 1.78 -22.66
N ASN A 82 -14.06 2.74 -21.78
CA ASN A 82 -14.67 2.82 -20.45
C ASN A 82 -14.51 1.52 -19.61
N TYR A 83 -13.43 0.75 -19.82
CA TYR A 83 -13.16 -0.51 -19.09
C TYR A 83 -13.47 -0.39 -17.60
N PHE A 84 -12.93 0.65 -16.95
CA PHE A 84 -13.17 0.90 -15.53
C PHE A 84 -14.67 0.98 -15.19
N TYR A 85 -15.43 1.82 -15.89
CA TYR A 85 -16.85 2.01 -15.59
C TYR A 85 -17.70 0.78 -15.95
N HIS A 86 -17.33 0.06 -17.00
CA HIS A 86 -17.97 -1.20 -17.35
C HIS A 86 -17.79 -2.25 -16.24
N TYR A 87 -16.55 -2.47 -15.79
CA TYR A 87 -16.26 -3.46 -14.75
C TYR A 87 -16.75 -3.04 -13.36
N ILE A 88 -16.86 -1.74 -13.07
CA ILE A 88 -17.56 -1.25 -11.86
C ILE A 88 -19.03 -1.69 -11.85
N ALA A 89 -19.72 -1.62 -12.99
CA ALA A 89 -21.12 -2.07 -13.06
C ALA A 89 -21.25 -3.58 -12.83
N LEU A 90 -20.27 -4.36 -13.30
CA LEU A 90 -20.22 -5.82 -13.14
C LEU A 90 -19.95 -6.28 -11.70
N LEU A 91 -19.39 -5.43 -10.83
CA LEU A 91 -19.22 -5.76 -9.41
C LEU A 91 -20.55 -6.04 -8.69
N LYS A 92 -21.69 -5.54 -9.21
CA LYS A 92 -23.01 -5.86 -8.68
C LYS A 92 -23.45 -7.29 -8.96
N SER A 93 -22.92 -7.91 -10.02
CA SER A 93 -23.26 -9.27 -10.45
C SER A 93 -22.26 -10.30 -9.92
N ASN A 94 -20.99 -9.92 -9.77
CA ASN A 94 -19.96 -10.76 -9.15
C ASN A 94 -18.97 -9.88 -8.39
N PHE A 95 -19.15 -9.75 -7.07
CA PHE A 95 -18.25 -8.98 -6.23
C PHE A 95 -17.06 -9.86 -5.80
N SER A 96 -16.21 -10.25 -6.75
CA SER A 96 -15.01 -11.06 -6.45
C SER A 96 -13.82 -10.16 -6.06
N TYR A 97 -12.91 -10.72 -5.26
CA TYR A 97 -11.67 -10.04 -4.89
C TYR A 97 -10.84 -9.70 -6.13
N GLU A 98 -10.72 -10.63 -7.07
CA GLU A 98 -9.97 -10.52 -8.31
C GLU A 98 -10.47 -9.36 -9.17
N ARG A 99 -11.80 -9.18 -9.27
CA ARG A 99 -12.41 -8.07 -10.01
C ARG A 99 -12.15 -6.73 -9.32
N TYR A 100 -12.33 -6.68 -8.01
CA TYR A 100 -12.11 -5.45 -7.25
C TYR A 100 -10.63 -5.04 -7.29
N GLU A 101 -9.72 -6.00 -7.08
CA GLU A 101 -8.28 -5.81 -7.17
C GLU A 101 -7.86 -5.38 -8.59
N ASN A 102 -8.44 -5.97 -9.64
CA ASN A 102 -8.24 -5.52 -11.01
C ASN A 102 -8.64 -4.05 -11.20
N LEU A 103 -9.79 -3.63 -10.66
CA LEU A 103 -10.24 -2.24 -10.72
C LEU A 103 -9.32 -1.27 -9.96
N ILE A 104 -8.70 -1.70 -8.85
CA ILE A 104 -7.64 -0.92 -8.19
C ILE A 104 -6.46 -0.71 -9.14
N ARG A 105 -6.02 -1.77 -9.83
CA ARG A 105 -4.90 -1.70 -10.78
C ARG A 105 -5.20 -0.77 -11.95
N VAL A 106 -6.39 -0.90 -12.54
CA VAL A 106 -6.90 -0.02 -13.59
C VAL A 106 -6.92 1.43 -13.11
N LYS A 107 -7.50 1.69 -11.94
CA LYS A 107 -7.57 3.04 -11.36
C LYS A 107 -6.18 3.64 -11.15
N ALA A 108 -5.22 2.86 -10.66
CA ALA A 108 -3.84 3.30 -10.46
C ALA A 108 -3.16 3.67 -11.79
N SER A 109 -3.40 2.89 -12.85
CA SER A 109 -2.91 3.22 -14.20
C SER A 109 -3.51 4.54 -14.68
N LEU A 110 -4.84 4.68 -14.61
CA LEU A 110 -5.54 5.90 -15.04
C LEU A 110 -5.13 7.14 -14.23
N GLU A 111 -4.84 6.99 -12.94
CA GLU A 111 -4.26 8.03 -12.09
C GLU A 111 -2.85 8.44 -12.54
N ARG A 112 -1.97 7.45 -12.75
CA ARG A 112 -0.59 7.63 -13.21
C ARG A 112 -0.52 8.34 -14.56
N ASP A 113 -1.39 7.94 -15.48
CA ASP A 113 -1.40 8.44 -16.86
C ASP A 113 -2.17 9.78 -16.98
N GLY A 114 -2.63 10.33 -15.84
CA GLY A 114 -3.29 11.64 -15.80
C GLY A 114 -4.66 11.66 -16.47
N VAL A 115 -5.35 10.52 -16.57
CA VAL A 115 -6.64 10.43 -17.26
C VAL A 115 -7.68 11.27 -16.54
N LYS A 116 -8.37 12.12 -17.31
CA LYS A 116 -9.37 13.06 -16.79
C LYS A 116 -10.44 12.32 -15.99
N GLY A 117 -10.57 12.69 -14.72
CA GLY A 117 -11.57 12.11 -13.81
C GLY A 117 -11.01 11.04 -12.86
N PHE A 118 -9.77 10.61 -13.04
CA PHE A 118 -9.09 9.64 -12.17
C PHE A 118 -7.98 10.30 -11.31
N GLY A 119 -7.30 11.33 -11.82
CA GLY A 119 -6.27 12.07 -11.08
C GLY A 119 -6.75 13.28 -10.28
N ILE A 120 -5.85 13.85 -9.46
CA ILE A 120 -6.01 15.18 -8.84
C ILE A 120 -5.97 16.24 -9.95
N LYS A 121 -6.84 17.25 -9.89
CA LYS A 121 -6.84 18.39 -10.83
C LYS A 121 -5.43 18.95 -11.04
N ASP A 122 -5.03 19.10 -12.30
CA ASP A 122 -3.75 19.66 -12.77
C ASP A 122 -3.31 20.94 -12.03
N ASN A 123 -4.29 21.78 -11.64
CA ASN A 123 -4.07 23.02 -10.90
C ASN A 123 -3.43 22.86 -9.51
N ILE A 124 -3.42 21.66 -8.90
CA ILE A 124 -2.74 21.39 -7.62
C ILE A 124 -1.28 20.98 -7.84
N ILE A 125 -1.02 20.26 -8.93
CA ILE A 125 0.32 19.81 -9.32
C ILE A 125 1.19 21.04 -9.61
N GLU A 126 0.76 21.95 -10.50
CA GLU A 126 1.53 23.15 -10.84
C GLU A 126 1.85 24.07 -9.64
N LYS A 127 0.94 24.18 -8.66
CA LYS A 127 1.14 25.05 -7.49
C LYS A 127 2.10 24.47 -6.46
N ASN A 128 2.19 23.14 -6.33
CA ASN A 128 2.94 22.47 -5.28
C ASN A 128 4.25 21.84 -5.76
N THR A 129 4.47 21.68 -7.08
CA THR A 129 5.77 21.25 -7.63
C THR A 129 6.89 22.29 -7.41
N THR A 130 6.55 23.55 -7.11
CA THR A 130 7.50 24.68 -7.17
C THR A 130 8.26 24.97 -5.85
N LYS A 131 8.19 24.14 -4.80
CA LYS A 131 8.88 24.44 -3.50
C LYS A 131 9.82 23.39 -2.94
N THR A 132 10.17 22.34 -3.67
CA THR A 132 11.16 21.36 -3.20
C THR A 132 12.19 21.02 -4.28
N PHE A 133 12.66 22.04 -5.00
CA PHE A 133 13.97 21.96 -5.65
C PHE A 133 15.03 22.29 -4.61
N LEU A 134 15.49 21.26 -3.90
CA LEU A 134 16.84 21.18 -3.35
C LEU A 134 17.09 19.71 -3.02
N GLN A 135 18.10 19.16 -3.71
CA GLN A 135 18.71 17.84 -3.52
C GLN A 135 18.17 16.67 -4.36
N GLU A 136 17.88 16.92 -5.64
CA GLU A 136 18.21 15.93 -6.67
C GLU A 136 19.75 15.92 -6.82
N GLU A 137 20.41 15.10 -6.02
CA GLU A 137 21.70 14.44 -6.29
C GLU A 137 22.32 13.91 -4.98
N LYS A 138 22.01 12.64 -4.67
CA LYS A 138 22.78 11.67 -3.87
C LYS A 138 21.77 10.56 -3.52
N ILE A 139 21.89 9.32 -3.94
CA ILE A 139 23.09 8.50 -4.06
C ILE A 139 22.80 7.41 -5.13
N MET A 140 23.35 7.50 -6.34
CA MET A 140 23.55 6.27 -7.12
C MET A 140 24.72 5.52 -6.48
N LYS A 141 24.45 4.88 -5.33
CA LYS A 141 25.29 3.77 -4.88
C LYS A 141 25.15 2.72 -5.98
N GLN A 142 26.26 2.29 -6.54
CA GLN A 142 26.22 1.11 -7.39
C GLN A 142 25.58 -0.03 -6.59
N LEU A 143 24.59 -0.67 -7.20
CA LEU A 143 23.98 -1.84 -6.62
C LEU A 143 25.08 -2.90 -6.45
N PRO A 144 25.30 -3.47 -5.26
CA PRO A 144 26.30 -4.51 -5.10
C PRO A 144 25.96 -5.72 -5.98
N ASP A 145 26.97 -6.30 -6.64
CA ASP A 145 26.77 -7.50 -7.48
C ASP A 145 26.16 -8.69 -6.71
N SER A 146 26.34 -8.70 -5.39
CA SER A 146 25.79 -9.71 -4.48
C SER A 146 24.37 -9.43 -4.00
N TYR A 147 23.74 -8.33 -4.44
CA TYR A 147 22.39 -7.99 -4.01
C TYR A 147 21.35 -8.85 -4.73
N PHE A 148 20.49 -9.49 -3.95
CA PHE A 148 19.30 -10.18 -4.45
C PHE A 148 18.05 -9.56 -3.82
N PRO A 149 17.05 -9.17 -4.63
CA PRO A 149 15.81 -8.63 -4.11
C PRO A 149 15.02 -9.72 -3.37
N PRO A 150 14.24 -9.35 -2.33
CA PRO A 150 13.27 -10.24 -1.71
C PRO A 150 12.28 -10.81 -2.74
N GLU A 151 11.87 -12.07 -2.57
CA GLU A 151 11.07 -12.79 -3.57
C GLU A 151 9.75 -12.08 -3.91
N ASN A 152 9.06 -11.52 -2.90
CA ASN A 152 7.82 -10.78 -3.10
C ASN A 152 8.00 -9.54 -4.00
N LEU A 153 9.12 -8.83 -3.84
CA LEU A 153 9.46 -7.67 -4.67
C LEU A 153 9.79 -8.11 -6.09
N LYS A 154 10.57 -9.18 -6.23
CA LYS A 154 10.94 -9.76 -7.52
C LYS A 154 9.71 -10.22 -8.31
N GLU A 155 8.79 -10.93 -7.67
CA GLU A 155 7.53 -11.39 -8.27
C GLU A 155 6.63 -10.22 -8.69
N SER A 156 6.55 -9.17 -7.85
CA SER A 156 5.76 -7.98 -8.17
C SER A 156 6.31 -7.25 -9.40
N VAL A 157 7.64 -7.15 -9.51
CA VAL A 157 8.32 -6.55 -10.65
C VAL A 157 8.14 -7.39 -11.92
N SER A 158 8.27 -8.72 -11.84
CA SER A 158 8.09 -9.59 -13.02
C SER A 158 6.67 -9.55 -13.59
N LYS A 159 5.67 -9.33 -12.73
CA LYS A 159 4.27 -9.14 -13.11
C LYS A 159 3.97 -7.72 -13.64
N GLY A 160 4.92 -6.78 -13.56
CA GLY A 160 4.77 -5.41 -14.04
C GLY A 160 3.73 -4.58 -13.27
N ASN A 161 3.26 -5.03 -12.12
CA ASN A 161 2.16 -4.38 -11.41
C ASN A 161 2.68 -3.32 -10.44
N ILE A 162 2.57 -2.06 -10.82
CA ILE A 162 3.08 -0.93 -10.03
C ILE A 162 2.51 -0.88 -8.61
N VAL A 163 1.24 -1.24 -8.43
CA VAL A 163 0.58 -1.23 -7.12
C VAL A 163 1.24 -2.24 -6.19
N TYR A 164 1.50 -3.46 -6.68
CA TYR A 164 2.19 -4.49 -5.90
C TYR A 164 3.68 -4.21 -5.69
N ILE A 165 4.36 -3.63 -6.68
CA ILE A 165 5.76 -3.22 -6.54
C ILE A 165 5.90 -2.22 -5.38
N ARG A 166 5.05 -1.18 -5.35
CA ARG A 166 5.05 -0.16 -4.29
C ARG A 166 4.71 -0.76 -2.92
N SER A 167 3.71 -1.65 -2.87
CA SER A 167 3.36 -2.38 -1.63
C SER A 167 4.51 -3.25 -1.12
N ALA A 168 5.24 -3.94 -2.00
CA ALA A 168 6.40 -4.73 -1.62
C ALA A 168 7.53 -3.87 -1.05
N ILE A 169 7.79 -2.69 -1.64
CA ILE A 169 8.76 -1.73 -1.12
C ILE A 169 8.34 -1.16 0.24
N LEU A 170 7.06 -0.77 0.41
CA LEU A 170 6.53 -0.36 1.73
C LEU A 170 6.68 -1.45 2.78
N ALA A 171 6.45 -2.72 2.40
CA ALA A 171 6.58 -3.83 3.32
C ALA A 171 8.01 -3.99 3.86
N LEU A 172 9.04 -3.65 3.07
CA LEU A 172 10.43 -3.61 3.52
C LEU A 172 10.65 -2.46 4.50
N LEU A 173 10.05 -1.30 4.25
CA LEU A 173 10.12 -0.15 5.14
C LEU A 173 9.49 -0.42 6.50
N SER A 174 8.39 -1.18 6.58
CA SER A 174 7.82 -1.57 7.88
C SER A 174 8.56 -2.74 8.56
N ASN A 175 9.51 -3.41 7.89
CA ASN A 175 10.21 -4.58 8.45
C ASN A 175 11.49 -4.18 9.20
N ASN A 176 11.45 -4.25 10.53
CA ASN A 176 12.58 -3.90 11.42
C ASN A 176 13.82 -4.76 11.28
N ASN A 177 13.74 -5.90 10.62
CA ASN A 177 14.89 -6.77 10.41
C ASN A 177 15.69 -6.38 9.16
N VAL A 178 15.13 -5.54 8.28
CA VAL A 178 15.79 -5.12 7.04
C VAL A 178 16.92 -4.13 7.36
N GLN A 179 18.09 -4.37 6.73
CA GLN A 179 19.23 -3.46 6.83
C GLN A 179 18.97 -2.14 6.11
N TRP A 180 19.59 -1.03 6.55
CA TRP A 180 19.38 0.27 5.92
C TRP A 180 19.87 0.27 4.47
N SER A 181 21.02 -0.37 4.24
CA SER A 181 21.53 -0.69 2.90
C SER A 181 20.58 -1.58 2.10
N GLY A 182 19.85 -2.48 2.75
CA GLY A 182 18.83 -3.31 2.11
C GLY A 182 17.65 -2.50 1.57
N LEU A 183 17.24 -1.43 2.27
CA LEU A 183 16.20 -0.50 1.79
C LEU A 183 16.70 0.29 0.58
N ASP A 184 17.90 0.86 0.66
CA ASP A 184 18.53 1.61 -0.45
C ASP A 184 18.63 0.71 -1.69
N ASN A 185 19.19 -0.49 -1.53
CA ASN A 185 19.40 -1.44 -2.63
C ASN A 185 18.08 -1.91 -3.27
N ALA A 186 17.02 -2.11 -2.47
CA ALA A 186 15.71 -2.52 -2.99
C ALA A 186 15.12 -1.45 -3.91
N VAL A 187 15.21 -0.18 -3.53
CA VAL A 187 14.75 0.93 -4.37
C VAL A 187 15.62 1.09 -5.61
N ILE A 188 16.95 1.04 -5.48
CA ILE A 188 17.87 1.14 -6.62
C ILE A 188 17.60 0.02 -7.64
N TRP A 189 17.53 -1.22 -7.17
CA TRP A 189 17.23 -2.37 -8.02
C TRP A 189 15.87 -2.20 -8.72
N THR A 190 14.83 -1.80 -7.99
CA THR A 190 13.48 -1.65 -8.54
C THR A 190 13.41 -0.55 -9.59
N ARG A 191 14.07 0.60 -9.37
CA ARG A 191 14.12 1.69 -10.38
C ARG A 191 14.78 1.23 -11.68
N ASN A 192 15.82 0.39 -11.60
CA ASN A 192 16.47 -0.15 -12.78
C ASN A 192 15.54 -1.08 -13.60
N GLN A 193 14.49 -1.63 -12.98
CA GLN A 193 13.50 -2.49 -13.66
C GLN A 193 12.23 -1.73 -14.03
N CYS A 194 11.88 -0.68 -13.28
CA CYS A 194 10.62 0.04 -13.37
C CYS A 194 10.87 1.55 -13.21
N ASN A 195 11.01 2.24 -14.35
CA ASN A 195 11.26 3.68 -14.37
C ASN A 195 10.11 4.51 -13.75
N SER A 196 8.89 3.97 -13.73
CA SER A 196 7.68 4.59 -13.16
C SER A 196 7.48 4.29 -11.67
N LEU A 197 8.51 3.80 -10.96
CA LEU A 197 8.41 3.45 -9.54
C LEU A 197 7.88 4.62 -8.71
N PHE A 198 8.46 5.81 -8.88
CA PHE A 198 8.13 7.00 -8.11
C PHE A 198 7.29 7.98 -8.92
N ASP A 199 6.27 8.52 -8.28
CA ASP A 199 5.51 9.66 -8.79
C ASP A 199 6.22 10.97 -8.41
N ALA A 200 5.82 12.05 -9.07
CA ALA A 200 6.15 13.40 -8.63
C ALA A 200 5.66 13.61 -7.18
N HIS A 201 6.42 14.38 -6.41
CA HIS A 201 6.01 14.74 -5.06
C HIS A 201 4.84 15.72 -5.09
N ILE A 202 3.77 15.38 -4.39
CA ILE A 202 2.55 16.20 -4.31
C ILE A 202 2.19 16.42 -2.84
N GLU A 203 1.82 17.66 -2.53
CA GLU A 203 1.15 18.01 -1.28
C GLU A 203 -0.36 18.15 -1.52
N ALA A 204 -1.16 17.36 -0.81
CA ALA A 204 -2.62 17.32 -0.94
C ALA A 204 -3.27 16.97 0.39
N ASN A 205 -4.61 16.99 0.45
CA ASN A 205 -5.37 16.67 1.67
C ASN A 205 -5.05 15.27 2.23
N TYR A 206 -4.74 14.32 1.35
CA TYR A 206 -4.38 12.94 1.70
C TYR A 206 -2.87 12.71 1.81
N ALA A 207 -2.05 13.73 1.60
CA ALA A 207 -0.60 13.67 1.60
C ALA A 207 -0.03 15.05 1.98
N LYS A 208 -0.08 15.40 3.27
CA LYS A 208 0.37 16.72 3.73
C LYS A 208 1.88 16.92 3.54
N ALA A 209 2.30 18.18 3.65
CA ALA A 209 3.70 18.61 3.60
C ALA A 209 4.61 17.82 4.56
N ILE A 210 5.86 17.64 4.16
CA ILE A 210 6.90 17.06 4.99
C ILE A 210 7.32 18.06 6.06
N ASN A 211 7.44 17.62 7.31
CA ASN A 211 7.93 18.44 8.40
C ASN A 211 9.44 18.16 8.60
N PRO A 212 10.32 19.11 8.28
CA PRO A 212 11.76 18.92 8.40
C PRO A 212 12.27 18.96 9.85
N ASN A 213 11.42 19.34 10.82
CA ASN A 213 11.83 19.42 12.21
C ASN A 213 11.86 18.05 12.89
N ASN A 214 13.07 17.53 13.14
CA ASN A 214 13.29 16.23 13.78
C ASN A 214 12.69 16.10 15.19
N SER A 215 12.42 17.22 15.88
CA SER A 215 11.75 17.16 17.19
C SER A 215 10.28 16.78 17.08
N ALA A 216 9.65 17.01 15.92
CA ALA A 216 8.27 16.63 15.63
C ALA A 216 8.14 15.17 15.14
N TRP A 217 9.25 14.47 14.91
CA TRP A 217 9.25 13.09 14.43
C TRP A 217 8.95 12.12 15.58
N THR A 218 7.68 11.76 15.69
CA THR A 218 7.11 10.77 16.61
C THR A 218 6.72 9.48 15.86
N THR A 219 6.30 8.44 16.59
CA THR A 219 5.72 7.22 16.01
C THR A 219 4.46 7.54 15.19
N ASP A 220 3.55 8.37 15.71
CA ASP A 220 2.35 8.82 14.99
C ASP A 220 2.72 9.54 13.69
N TYR A 221 3.74 10.41 13.73
CA TYR A 221 4.24 11.10 12.54
C TYR A 221 4.77 10.10 11.50
N TYR A 222 5.52 9.08 11.92
CA TYR A 222 6.00 8.03 11.00
C TYR A 222 4.83 7.31 10.31
N PHE A 223 3.83 6.87 11.06
CA PHE A 223 2.68 6.17 10.48
C PHE A 223 1.86 7.09 9.57
N GLU A 224 1.70 8.37 9.93
CA GLU A 224 1.05 9.36 9.07
C GLU A 224 1.80 9.51 7.74
N GLN A 225 3.12 9.64 7.78
CA GLN A 225 3.95 9.73 6.58
C GLN A 225 3.96 8.43 5.77
N GLU A 226 3.82 7.26 6.40
CA GLU A 226 3.66 5.97 5.70
C GLU A 226 2.33 5.93 4.93
N VAL A 227 1.23 6.40 5.52
CA VAL A 227 -0.06 6.54 4.80
C VAL A 227 0.08 7.52 3.64
N TYR A 228 0.75 8.66 3.86
CA TYR A 228 0.96 9.64 2.79
C TYR A 228 1.86 9.13 1.67
N LEU A 229 2.87 8.32 1.98
CA LEU A 229 3.72 7.65 0.99
C LEU A 229 2.93 6.61 0.20
N ASN A 230 2.04 5.87 0.86
CA ASN A 230 1.13 4.96 0.16
C ASN A 230 0.13 5.73 -0.73
N ALA A 231 -0.21 6.98 -0.41
CA ALA A 231 -1.12 7.81 -1.19
C ALA A 231 -0.44 8.51 -2.39
N ASN A 232 0.81 8.97 -2.22
CA ASN A 232 1.65 9.55 -3.26
C ASN A 232 3.07 8.99 -3.10
N PHE A 233 3.38 7.97 -3.91
CA PHE A 233 4.61 7.21 -3.79
C PHE A 233 5.77 7.98 -4.41
N SER A 234 6.23 9.02 -3.73
CA SER A 234 7.31 9.91 -4.17
C SER A 234 8.63 9.57 -3.49
N GLU A 235 9.73 9.75 -4.23
CA GLU A 235 11.08 9.49 -3.73
C GLU A 235 11.42 10.39 -2.53
N ILE A 236 11.03 11.67 -2.60
CA ILE A 236 11.24 12.64 -1.52
C ILE A 236 10.63 12.12 -0.21
N ARG A 237 9.40 11.60 -0.25
CA ARG A 237 8.71 11.10 0.94
C ARG A 237 9.29 9.76 1.40
N TRP A 238 9.71 8.89 0.47
CA TRP A 238 10.43 7.66 0.81
C TRP A 238 11.71 7.95 1.59
N LEU A 239 12.58 8.82 1.06
CA LEU A 239 13.84 9.19 1.69
C LEU A 239 13.61 9.82 3.07
N HIS A 240 12.65 10.74 3.16
CA HIS A 240 12.25 11.33 4.44
C HIS A 240 11.82 10.27 5.45
N LEU A 241 10.97 9.32 5.03
CA LEU A 241 10.46 8.29 5.93
C LEU A 241 11.55 7.32 6.41
N VAL A 242 12.56 7.04 5.57
CA VAL A 242 13.77 6.31 5.97
C VAL A 242 14.54 7.07 7.06
N GLU A 243 14.70 8.39 6.94
CA GLU A 243 15.38 9.22 7.95
C GLU A 243 14.59 9.33 9.25
N VAL A 244 13.27 9.51 9.17
CA VAL A 244 12.36 9.46 10.34
C VAL A 244 12.55 8.12 11.05
N ARG A 245 12.52 7.00 10.32
CA ARG A 245 12.68 5.67 10.89
C ARG A 245 14.04 5.48 11.58
N LYS A 246 15.13 5.93 10.97
CA LYS A 246 16.47 5.93 11.58
C LYS A 246 16.49 6.74 12.87
N SER A 247 15.84 7.91 12.90
CA SER A 247 15.73 8.76 14.09
C SER A 247 14.97 8.06 15.22
N LEU A 248 13.82 7.43 14.93
CA LEU A 248 13.03 6.69 15.93
C LEU A 248 13.79 5.46 16.46
N ALA A 249 14.54 4.77 15.60
CA ALA A 249 15.40 3.67 16.01
C ALA A 249 16.55 4.13 16.93
N ALA A 250 17.19 5.28 16.63
CA ALA A 250 18.23 5.86 17.46
C ALA A 250 17.71 6.32 18.84
N LYS A 251 16.43 6.72 18.91
CA LYS A 251 15.71 7.01 20.17
C LYS A 251 15.28 5.75 20.94
N ASN A 252 15.63 4.55 20.47
CA ASN A 252 15.25 3.25 21.05
C ASN A 252 13.73 3.06 21.21
N LEU A 253 12.93 3.63 20.31
CA LEU A 253 11.47 3.46 20.38
C LEU A 253 11.08 2.02 20.00
N LYS A 254 10.19 1.43 20.80
CA LYS A 254 9.64 0.10 20.56
C LYS A 254 9.04 0.04 19.16
N GLY A 255 9.33 -1.04 18.42
CA GLY A 255 8.84 -1.19 17.04
C GLY A 255 9.68 -0.44 15.99
N PHE A 256 10.81 0.14 16.34
CA PHE A 256 11.76 0.74 15.38
C PHE A 256 13.20 0.23 15.55
N VAL A 257 13.53 -0.30 16.72
CA VAL A 257 14.82 -0.95 16.97
C VAL A 257 14.90 -2.25 16.18
N ARG A 258 16.07 -2.52 15.58
CA ARG A 258 16.36 -3.78 14.92
C ARG A 258 16.33 -4.91 15.93
N ASN A 259 15.58 -5.98 15.63
CA ASN A 259 15.77 -7.24 16.33
C ASN A 259 17.04 -7.87 15.78
N ILE A 260 18.19 -7.49 16.33
CA ILE A 260 19.42 -8.24 16.10
C ILE A 260 19.24 -9.53 16.89
N THR A 261 18.66 -10.55 16.28
CA THR A 261 18.84 -11.91 16.77
C THR A 261 20.35 -12.10 16.80
N LYS A 262 20.92 -12.08 18.01
CA LYS A 262 22.31 -12.47 18.22
C LYS A 262 22.42 -13.88 17.66
N HIS A 263 22.98 -14.03 16.47
CA HIS A 263 23.52 -15.31 16.08
C HIS A 263 24.56 -15.65 17.14
N SER A 264 24.21 -16.62 17.96
CA SER A 264 25.09 -17.16 18.98
C SER A 264 26.37 -17.60 18.29
N THR A 265 27.45 -16.85 18.52
CA THR A 265 28.81 -17.37 18.39
C THR A 265 28.89 -18.65 19.20
N MET A 266 29.00 -19.80 18.54
CA MET A 266 29.59 -21.00 19.12
C MET A 266 30.84 -21.36 18.31
N PRO A 267 31.94 -21.73 18.97
CA PRO A 267 33.22 -21.96 18.33
C PRO A 267 33.29 -23.32 17.63
N GLU A 268 34.25 -23.36 16.73
CA GLU A 268 34.70 -24.40 15.81
C GLU A 268 35.21 -25.69 16.49
N ASN A 269 35.20 -26.79 15.70
CA ASN A 269 35.67 -28.19 15.92
C ASN A 269 34.64 -29.18 16.50
N SER A 270 34.38 -30.37 15.92
CA SER A 270 35.17 -31.26 15.05
C SER A 270 34.29 -32.37 14.42
N ASN A 271 34.63 -32.80 13.17
CA ASN A 271 34.53 -34.11 12.47
C ASN A 271 33.55 -35.19 13.03
N GLU A 272 32.71 -35.95 12.30
CA GLU A 272 32.74 -36.57 10.95
C GLU A 272 31.32 -37.21 10.66
N PRO A 273 31.03 -38.03 9.61
CA PRO A 273 29.84 -37.83 8.77
C PRO A 273 28.76 -38.94 8.82
N THR A 274 27.75 -38.77 7.95
CA THR A 274 26.76 -39.71 7.36
C THR A 274 25.31 -39.80 7.88
N ARG A 275 24.42 -39.53 6.89
CA ARG A 275 23.16 -40.19 6.49
C ARG A 275 21.79 -39.59 6.86
N ASN A 276 21.13 -39.17 5.77
CA ASN A 276 19.71 -39.31 5.42
C ASN A 276 18.63 -38.45 6.11
N SER A 277 18.19 -37.48 5.31
CA SER A 277 16.80 -37.30 4.87
C SER A 277 15.70 -37.19 5.93
N ARG A 278 15.32 -35.94 6.22
CA ARG A 278 13.90 -35.55 6.20
C ARG A 278 13.77 -34.08 5.84
N SER A 279 13.34 -33.84 4.61
CA SER A 279 12.82 -32.56 4.14
C SER A 279 11.61 -32.19 4.98
N THR A 280 11.82 -31.36 5.99
CA THR A 280 10.75 -30.55 6.59
C THR A 280 10.33 -29.52 5.55
N PRO A 281 9.04 -29.40 5.22
CA PRO A 281 8.56 -28.27 4.43
C PRO A 281 8.85 -27.02 5.26
N VAL A 282 9.66 -26.12 4.69
CA VAL A 282 9.76 -24.74 5.15
C VAL A 282 8.34 -24.19 5.05
N ASN A 283 7.68 -24.10 6.20
CA ASN A 283 6.38 -23.48 6.31
C ASN A 283 6.59 -22.03 5.91
N GLN A 284 6.23 -21.71 4.67
CA GLN A 284 6.17 -20.35 4.16
C GLN A 284 5.14 -19.63 5.01
N GLN A 285 5.61 -18.98 6.07
CA GLN A 285 4.87 -17.91 6.71
C GLN A 285 4.74 -16.80 5.68
N HIS A 286 3.70 -16.91 4.85
CA HIS A 286 2.94 -15.75 4.43
C HIS A 286 2.67 -14.99 5.73
N SER A 287 3.44 -13.93 5.94
CA SER A 287 3.10 -12.95 6.96
C SER A 287 1.86 -12.24 6.43
N SER A 288 0.71 -12.86 6.67
CA SER A 288 -0.60 -12.22 6.58
C SER A 288 -0.54 -11.05 7.56
N LYS A 289 -0.14 -9.88 7.06
CA LYS A 289 -0.15 -8.66 7.83
C LYS A 289 -1.62 -8.32 8.04
N ASN A 290 -2.12 -8.63 9.24
CA ASN A 290 -3.26 -7.91 9.78
C ASN A 290 -3.00 -6.42 9.58
N ALA A 291 -4.02 -5.63 9.22
CA ALA A 291 -3.86 -4.19 9.24
C ALA A 291 -3.42 -3.80 10.64
N ASP A 292 -2.34 -3.03 10.71
CA ASP A 292 -1.83 -2.52 11.95
C ASP A 292 -2.91 -1.60 12.57
N PRO A 293 -3.47 -1.93 13.75
CA PRO A 293 -4.50 -1.11 14.38
C PRO A 293 -4.08 0.35 14.52
N ASP A 294 -2.77 0.61 14.65
CA ASP A 294 -2.25 1.97 14.73
C ASP A 294 -2.37 2.71 13.38
N LYS A 295 -2.23 2.02 12.25
CA LYS A 295 -2.44 2.62 10.92
C LYS A 295 -3.91 2.94 10.66
N LEU A 296 -4.84 2.08 11.10
CA LEU A 296 -6.28 2.36 10.99
C LEU A 296 -6.67 3.60 11.81
N LYS A 297 -6.14 3.73 13.04
CA LYS A 297 -6.33 4.93 13.86
C LYS A 297 -5.76 6.19 13.20
N ILE A 298 -4.59 6.09 12.57
CA ILE A 298 -4.00 7.22 11.84
C ILE A 298 -4.83 7.58 10.60
N MET A 299 -5.32 6.60 9.85
CA MET A 299 -6.23 6.82 8.71
C MET A 299 -7.50 7.55 9.13
N LEU A 300 -8.10 7.22 10.28
CA LEU A 300 -9.22 7.97 10.85
C LEU A 300 -8.88 9.45 11.11
N LYS A 301 -7.68 9.73 11.63
CA LYS A 301 -7.22 11.11 11.90
C LYS A 301 -6.98 11.93 10.62
N ILE A 302 -6.67 11.29 9.50
CA ILE A 302 -6.43 11.97 8.21
C ILE A 302 -7.73 12.53 7.63
N GLY A 303 -8.88 11.86 7.88
CA GLY A 303 -10.20 12.32 7.46
C GLY A 303 -10.58 11.95 6.01
N GLY A 304 -11.75 12.45 5.58
CA GLY A 304 -12.30 12.21 4.23
C GLY A 304 -12.51 10.74 3.89
N ALA A 305 -12.39 10.37 2.62
CA ALA A 305 -12.54 9.00 2.13
C ALA A 305 -11.61 7.97 2.82
N ILE A 306 -10.45 8.41 3.32
CA ILE A 306 -9.51 7.54 4.05
C ILE A 306 -10.08 7.14 5.42
N ALA A 307 -10.74 8.08 6.11
CA ALA A 307 -11.42 7.77 7.37
C ALA A 307 -12.62 6.85 7.16
N ILE A 308 -13.38 7.02 6.07
CA ILE A 308 -14.49 6.12 5.71
C ILE A 308 -13.98 4.69 5.50
N LEU A 309 -12.88 4.52 4.76
CA LEU A 309 -12.26 3.21 4.56
C LEU A 309 -11.84 2.59 5.90
N ALA A 310 -11.16 3.34 6.77
CA ALA A 310 -10.76 2.83 8.07
C ALA A 310 -11.95 2.46 8.97
N ALA A 311 -12.99 3.30 9.01
CA ALA A 311 -14.20 3.06 9.78
C ALA A 311 -14.94 1.82 9.27
N LEU A 312 -15.07 1.64 7.96
CA LEU A 312 -15.67 0.45 7.36
C LEU A 312 -14.95 -0.82 7.78
N ILE A 313 -13.61 -0.81 7.70
CA ILE A 313 -12.78 -1.95 8.09
C ILE A 313 -13.00 -2.30 9.57
N LEU A 314 -12.93 -1.32 10.47
CA LEU A 314 -13.13 -1.54 11.90
C LEU A 314 -14.53 -2.08 12.20
N ALA A 315 -15.56 -1.49 11.57
CA ALA A 315 -16.95 -1.91 11.75
C ALA A 315 -17.20 -3.34 11.24
N MET A 316 -16.53 -3.76 10.15
CA MET A 316 -16.58 -5.13 9.64
C MET A 316 -15.84 -6.13 10.53
N LEU A 317 -14.73 -5.73 11.16
CA LEU A 317 -13.93 -6.60 12.02
C LEU A 317 -14.51 -6.75 13.44
N GLY A 318 -15.42 -5.87 13.85
CA GLY A 318 -16.09 -5.94 15.15
C GLY A 318 -15.21 -5.55 16.34
N GLU A 319 -14.07 -4.91 16.10
CA GLU A 319 -13.21 -4.37 17.16
C GLU A 319 -13.74 -2.99 17.57
N LYS A 320 -14.30 -2.93 18.79
CA LYS A 320 -14.50 -1.70 19.54
C LYS A 320 -13.19 -1.26 20.19
#